data_AF-A0A3P7XVB7-F1
#
_entry.id   AF-A0A3P7XVB7-F1
#
_cell.length_a   1.000
_cell.length_b   1.000
_cell.length_c   1.000
_cell.angle_alpha   90.00
_cell.angle_beta   90.00
_cell.angle_gamma   90.00
#
_symmetry.space_group_name_H-M   'P 1'
#
loop_
_entity.id
_entity.type
_entity.pdbx_description
1 polymer ?
#
loop_
_entity_poly.entity_id
_entity_poly.type
_entity_poly.pdbx_seq_one_letter_code
_entity_poly.pdbx_strand_id
1 'polypeptide(L)' 'MMLLTLLLEGLDILLTDASCTEEILNVARSQGATVVSSEWIIQAIIHGSLPAPEAHERFQYDYNDACS' A
#
# COMPACT_ATOMS: atom_id res chain seq x y z
N MET A 1 26.82 -18.19 7.91
CA MET A 1 25.81 -18.82 7.03
C MET A 1 24.64 -17.86 6.91
N MET A 2 24.67 -16.99 5.90
CA MET A 2 23.56 -16.10 5.55
C MET A 2 22.65 -16.92 4.64
N LEU A 3 21.71 -17.65 5.25
CA LEU A 3 20.76 -18.46 4.50
C LEU A 3 19.79 -17.51 3.79
N LEU A 4 19.83 -17.56 2.47
CA LEU A 4 18.89 -16.99 1.51
C LEU A 4 17.43 -17.04 2.03
N THR A 5 16.92 -15.95 2.59
CA THR A 5 15.47 -15.73 2.78
C THR A 5 14.80 -15.12 1.54
N LEU A 6 15.53 -14.99 0.41
CA LEU A 6 15.03 -14.48 -0.87
C LEU A 6 13.99 -15.39 -1.57
N LEU A 7 13.45 -16.42 -0.90
CA LEU A 7 12.49 -17.37 -1.48
C LEU A 7 11.04 -17.23 -0.95
N LEU A 8 10.76 -16.19 -0.17
CA LEU A 8 9.39 -15.74 0.11
C LEU A 8 9.30 -14.25 -0.24
N GLU A 9 9.31 -13.92 -1.53
CA GLU A 9 8.96 -12.57 -1.99
C GLU A 9 7.45 -12.37 -1.77
N GLY A 10 7.07 -12.04 -0.53
CA GLY A 10 5.74 -11.56 -0.22
C GLY A 10 5.56 -10.13 -0.71
N LEU A 11 4.33 -9.77 -1.08
CA LEU A 11 3.99 -8.39 -1.41
C LEU A 11 3.97 -7.54 -0.13
N ASP A 12 4.90 -6.61 0.03
CA ASP A 12 4.90 -5.69 1.19
C ASP A 12 3.87 -4.56 1.02
N ILE A 13 3.76 -4.03 -0.20
CA ILE A 13 2.98 -2.83 -0.51
C ILE A 13 2.28 -3.00 -1.86
N LEU A 14 0.97 -2.77 -1.89
CA LEU A 14 0.19 -2.63 -3.11
C LEU A 14 -0.18 -1.17 -3.32
N LEU A 15 0.43 -0.54 -4.33
CA LEU A 15 0.07 0.79 -4.78
C LEU A 15 -1.04 0.70 -5.84
N THR A 16 -2.21 1.25 -5.55
CA THR A 16 -3.36 1.18 -6.46
C THR A 16 -4.36 2.33 -6.24
N ASP A 17 -5.39 2.39 -7.07
CA ASP A 17 -6.55 3.27 -6.92
C ASP A 17 -7.87 2.46 -6.79
N ALA A 18 -9.00 3.17 -6.69
CA ALA A 18 -10.35 2.61 -6.53
C ALA A 18 -10.79 1.65 -7.66
N SER A 19 -10.10 1.60 -8.79
CA SER A 19 -10.35 0.63 -9.86
C SER A 19 -9.76 -0.76 -9.60
N CYS A 20 -8.99 -0.94 -8.52
CA CYS A 20 -8.44 -2.24 -8.14
C CYS A 20 -9.55 -3.26 -7.91
N THR A 21 -9.39 -4.47 -8.41
CA THR A 21 -10.38 -5.54 -8.19
C THR A 21 -10.25 -6.13 -6.79
N GLU A 22 -11.36 -6.55 -6.20
CA GLU A 22 -11.38 -7.24 -4.91
C GLU A 22 -10.53 -8.52 -4.92
N GLU A 23 -10.38 -9.18 -6.07
CA GLU A 23 -9.49 -10.34 -6.21
C GLU A 23 -8.04 -9.98 -5.91
N ILE A 24 -7.53 -8.91 -6.52
CA ILE A 24 -6.14 -8.43 -6.31
C ILE A 24 -5.97 -7.92 -4.87
N LEU A 25 -6.95 -7.17 -4.37
CA LEU A 25 -6.93 -6.67 -2.99
C LEU A 25 -6.88 -7.82 -1.97
N ASN A 26 -7.65 -8.89 -2.18
CA ASN A 26 -7.66 -10.05 -1.30
C ASN A 26 -6.34 -10.82 -1.34
N VAL A 27 -5.73 -10.97 -2.51
CA VAL A 27 -4.40 -11.57 -2.65
C VAL A 27 -3.36 -10.75 -1.89
N ALA A 28 -3.37 -9.43 -2.03
CA ALA A 28 -2.46 -8.54 -1.33
C ALA A 28 -2.64 -8.60 0.19
N ARG A 29 -3.88 -8.48 0.67
CA ARG A 29 -4.23 -8.60 2.09
C ARG A 29 -3.84 -9.96 2.68
N SER A 30 -4.00 -11.05 1.92
CA SER A 30 -3.63 -12.40 2.37
C SER A 30 -2.12 -12.57 2.59
N GLN A 31 -1.31 -11.74 1.93
CA GLN A 31 0.14 -11.68 2.09
C GLN A 31 0.59 -10.68 3.16
N GLY A 32 -0.35 -9.96 3.79
CA GLY A 32 -0.03 -8.90 4.74
C GLY A 32 0.41 -7.59 4.09
N ALA A 33 0.17 -7.42 2.79
CA ALA A 33 0.54 -6.21 2.07
C ALA A 33 -0.24 -4.99 2.57
N THR A 34 0.44 -3.86 2.66
CA THR A 34 -0.22 -2.56 2.88
C THR A 34 -0.79 -2.06 1.56
N VAL A 35 -2.09 -1.83 1.48
CA VAL A 35 -2.74 -1.30 0.27
C VAL A 35 -2.90 0.22 0.42
N VAL A 36 -2.38 0.98 -0.55
CA VAL A 36 -2.24 2.44 -0.45
C VAL A 36 -2.44 3.12 -1.81
N SER A 37 -2.75 4.41 -1.78
CA SER A 37 -2.79 5.28 -2.95
C SER A 37 -1.42 5.86 -3.29
N SER A 38 -1.30 6.43 -4.49
CA SER A 38 -0.14 7.22 -4.94
C SER A 38 0.25 8.35 -3.97
N GLU A 39 -0.72 8.95 -3.27
CA GLU A 39 -0.46 10.06 -2.34
C GLU A 39 0.44 9.64 -1.18
N TRP A 40 0.31 8.40 -0.68
CA TRP A 40 1.14 7.91 0.42
C TRP A 40 2.63 7.87 0.04
N ILE A 41 2.93 7.44 -1.19
CA ILE A 41 4.32 7.42 -1.72
C ILE A 41 4.84 8.83 -1.98
N ILE A 42 3.99 9.73 -2.50
CA ILE A 42 4.35 11.14 -2.70
C ILE A 42 4.74 11.77 -1.37
N GLN A 43 3.95 11.57 -0.31
CA GLN A 43 4.27 12.09 1.01
C GLN A 43 5.53 11.46 1.59
N ALA A 44 5.80 10.18 1.32
CA ALA A 44 7.03 9.54 1.76
C ALA A 44 8.27 10.17 1.11
N ILE A 45 8.20 10.54 -0.17
CA ILE A 45 9.29 11.23 -0.88
C ILE A 45 9.50 12.62 -0.29
N ILE A 46 8.43 13.37 -0.03
CA ILE A 46 8.49 14.72 0.53
C ILE A 46 9.12 14.73 1.93
N HIS A 47 8.75 13.76 2.77
CA HIS A 47 9.19 13.70 4.18
C HIS A 47 10.47 12.88 4.38
N GLY A 48 10.90 12.12 3.38
CA GLY A 48 12.06 11.23 3.49
C GLY A 48 11.81 9.98 4.34
N SER A 49 10.55 9.64 4.62
CA SER A 49 10.15 8.50 5.45
C SER A 49 8.74 8.02 5.09
N LEU A 50 8.46 6.72 5.16
CA LEU A 50 7.11 6.19 4.99
C LEU A 50 6.21 6.61 6.17
N PRO A 51 5.18 7.44 5.96
CA PRO A 51 4.24 7.78 7.02
C PRO A 51 3.36 6.56 7.36
N ALA A 52 2.68 6.58 8.51
CA ALA A 52 1.70 5.55 8.80
C ALA A 52 0.56 5.58 7.74
N PRO A 53 0.18 4.45 7.13
CA PRO A 53 -0.89 4.39 6.11
C PRO A 53 -2.23 4.97 6.58
N GLU A 54 -2.50 4.89 7.88
CA GLU A 54 -3.70 5.42 8.54
C GLU A 54 -3.59 6.90 8.95
N ALA A 55 -2.43 7.56 8.75
CA ALA A 55 -2.23 8.94 9.18
C ALA A 55 -3.03 9.97 8.35
N HIS A 56 -3.51 9.60 7.17
CA HIS A 56 -4.32 10.48 6.32
C HIS A 56 -5.27 9.67 5.43
N GLU A 57 -6.51 10.12 5.28
CA GLU A 57 -7.55 9.42 4.48
C GLU A 57 -7.14 9.25 3.02
N ARG A 58 -6.49 10.28 2.44
CA ARG A 58 -5.92 10.23 1.07
C ARG A 58 -4.91 9.12 0.83
N PHE A 59 -4.35 8.50 1.86
CA PHE A 59 -3.44 7.37 1.71
C PHE A 59 -4.19 6.07 1.38
N GLN A 60 -5.50 6.02 1.63
CA GLN A 60 -6.34 4.89 1.25
C GLN A 60 -6.51 4.87 -0.27
N TYR A 61 -6.36 3.68 -0.87
CA TYR A 61 -6.43 3.49 -2.33
C TYR A 61 -7.80 3.85 -2.92
N ASP A 62 -8.86 3.75 -2.13
CA ASP A 62 -10.25 4.00 -2.49
C ASP A 62 -10.74 5.39 -2.08
N TYR A 63 -9.85 6.26 -1.61
CA TYR A 63 -10.20 7.63 -1.24
C TYR A 63 -10.84 8.38 -2.42
N ASN A 64 -11.98 9.00 -2.15
CA ASN A 64 -12.73 9.81 -3.11
C ASN A 64 -13.19 11.13 -2.46
N ASP A 65 -12.69 12.26 -2.99
CA ASP A 65 -12.99 13.62 -2.52
C ASP A 65 -14.51 13.95 -2.61
N ALA A 66 -15.28 13.21 -3.42
CA ALA A 66 -16.70 13.46 -3.64
C ALA A 66 -17.61 13.01 -2.48
N CYS A 67 -17.08 12.35 -1.44
CA CYS A 67 -17.87 11.80 -0.33
C CYS A 67 -17.48 12.38 1.06
N SER A 68 -16.71 13.48 1.09
CA SER A 68 -16.31 14.20 2.32
C SER A 68 -17.28 15.32 2.71
#